data_AF-X1AC55-F1
#
_entry.id   AF-X1AC55-F1
#
_cell.length_a   1.000
_cell.length_b   1.000
_cell.length_c   1.000
_cell.angle_alpha   90.00
_cell.angle_beta   90.00
_cell.angle_gamma   90.00
#
_symmetry.space_group_name_H-M   'P 1'
#
loop_
_entity.id
_entity.type
_entity.pdbx_description
1 polymer ?
#
loop_
_entity_poly.entity_id
_entity_poly.type
_entity_poly.pdbx_seq_one_letter_code
_entity_poly.pdbx_strand_id
1 'polypeptide(L)'
;YRYAHAIHTFGSCVRCHMPRVAKIGEAGDAHSHTFRFMYPQATIKAGGYDKQPNACSSCHHHKDTPVEDLVGFLEAAKKNDMPRPFTVHQQPEGR
;
A
#
# COMPACT_ATOMS: atom_id res chain seq x y z
N TYR A 1 -4.86 -15.82 -0.79
CA TYR A 1 -4.18 -14.90 0.15
C TYR A 1 -2.70 -15.22 0.42
N ARG A 2 -2.18 -16.43 0.18
CA ARG A 2 -0.75 -16.73 0.39
C ARG A 2 0.19 -15.72 -0.27
N TYR A 3 -0.12 -15.34 -1.51
CA TYR A 3 0.65 -14.38 -2.28
C TYR A 3 0.56 -12.94 -1.76
N ALA A 4 -0.53 -12.55 -1.09
CA ALA A 4 -0.65 -11.22 -0.48
C ALA A 4 0.35 -11.01 0.68
N HIS A 5 0.65 -12.06 1.45
CA HIS A 5 1.71 -12.03 2.46
C HIS A 5 3.11 -12.26 1.87
N ALA A 6 3.20 -12.71 0.61
CA ALA A 6 4.46 -12.85 -0.10
C ALA A 6 4.93 -11.55 -0.79
N ILE A 7 4.05 -10.54 -0.92
CA ILE A 7 4.34 -9.25 -1.60
C ILE A 7 5.59 -8.56 -1.02
N HIS A 8 5.87 -8.78 0.26
CA HIS A 8 7.14 -8.39 0.87
C HIS A 8 7.55 -9.55 1.78
N THR A 9 8.65 -10.24 1.47
CA THR A 9 9.19 -11.40 2.22
C THR A 9 9.67 -11.08 3.64
N PHE A 10 9.19 -10.01 4.25
CA PHE A 10 9.56 -9.57 5.58
C PHE A 10 8.40 -9.81 6.54
N GLY A 11 8.65 -10.55 7.63
CA GLY A 11 7.71 -10.90 8.70
C GLY A 11 7.22 -9.71 9.54
N SER A 12 6.90 -8.58 8.92
CA SER A 12 6.43 -7.37 9.56
C SER A 12 4.91 -7.27 9.46
N CYS A 13 4.19 -8.10 10.23
CA CYS A 13 2.73 -8.04 10.35
C CYS A 13 2.26 -6.61 10.67
N VAL A 14 3.02 -5.91 11.51
CA VAL A 14 2.77 -4.53 11.97
C VAL A 14 2.72 -3.54 10.81
N ARG A 15 3.57 -3.66 9.77
CA ARG A 15 3.56 -2.69 8.67
C ARG A 15 2.25 -2.69 7.89
N CYS A 16 1.62 -3.85 7.73
CA CYS A 16 0.36 -3.98 6.99
C CYS A 16 -0.87 -3.88 7.89
N HIS A 17 -0.79 -4.37 9.13
CA HIS A 17 -1.93 -4.44 10.05
C HIS A 17 -1.98 -3.29 11.07
N MET A 18 -0.86 -2.59 11.28
CA MET A 18 -0.78 -1.34 12.02
C MET A 18 -0.17 -0.25 11.14
N PRO A 19 -0.75 0.03 9.97
CA PRO A 19 -0.16 0.99 9.06
C PRO A 19 -0.16 2.39 9.67
N ARG A 20 0.72 3.27 9.18
CA ARG A 20 0.74 4.67 9.62
C ARG A 20 -0.36 5.41 8.87
N VAL A 21 -1.47 5.63 9.56
CA VAL A 21 -2.75 6.09 8.98
C VAL A 21 -3.53 7.01 9.90
N ALA A 22 -3.17 7.06 11.18
CA ALA A 22 -3.71 8.05 12.10
C ALA A 22 -2.96 9.37 11.92
N LYS A 23 -3.58 10.44 12.43
CA LYS A 23 -3.05 11.81 12.41
C LYS A 23 -2.87 12.29 13.85
N ILE A 24 -1.64 12.57 14.25
CA ILE A 24 -1.30 13.40 15.43
C ILE A 24 -0.86 14.82 15.02
N GLY A 25 -0.40 15.00 13.78
CA GLY A 25 -0.04 16.26 13.14
C GLY A 25 -0.30 16.26 11.62
N GLU A 26 0.22 15.27 10.89
CA GLU A 26 0.01 15.07 9.44
C GLU A 26 -0.68 13.72 9.16
N ALA A 27 -1.38 13.58 8.02
CA ALA A 27 -2.05 12.32 7.70
C ALA A 27 -0.99 11.22 7.47
N GLY A 28 -1.07 10.12 8.23
CA GLY A 28 -0.15 8.99 8.10
C GLY A 28 1.10 9.06 8.97
N ASP A 29 1.07 9.83 10.06
CA ASP A 29 2.19 9.96 11.01
C ASP A 29 2.12 8.97 12.19
N ALA A 30 0.94 8.44 12.52
CA ALA A 30 0.74 7.53 13.64
C ALA A 30 0.25 6.13 13.22
N HIS A 31 0.76 5.12 13.91
CA HIS A 31 0.37 3.72 13.72
C HIS A 31 -1.07 3.44 14.19
N SER A 32 -1.84 2.77 13.35
CA SER A 32 -3.16 2.24 13.72
C SER A 32 -3.05 1.13 14.76
N HIS A 33 -3.81 1.23 15.84
CA HIS A 33 -3.94 0.18 16.87
C HIS A 33 -5.19 -0.69 16.68
N THR A 34 -5.82 -0.63 15.50
CA THR A 34 -6.98 -1.48 15.19
C THR A 34 -6.58 -2.86 14.69
N PHE A 35 -5.30 -3.08 14.34
CA PHE A 35 -4.76 -4.32 13.76
C PHE A 35 -5.43 -4.75 12.45
N ARG A 36 -6.15 -3.83 11.79
CA ARG A 36 -6.88 -4.08 10.54
C ARG A 36 -6.03 -3.65 9.34
N PHE A 37 -6.01 -4.51 8.33
CA PHE A 37 -5.48 -4.14 7.02
C PHE A 37 -6.37 -3.06 6.39
N MET A 38 -5.80 -1.90 6.10
CA MET A 38 -6.49 -0.80 5.43
C MET A 38 -6.22 -0.87 3.93
N TYR A 39 -7.26 -1.21 3.17
CA TYR A 39 -7.20 -1.39 1.72
C TYR A 39 -6.96 -0.07 0.97
N PRO A 40 -6.15 -0.06 -0.11
CA PRO A 40 -5.95 1.15 -0.93
C PRO A 40 -7.24 1.65 -1.59
N GLN A 41 -8.22 0.77 -1.86
CA GLN A 41 -9.53 1.17 -2.37
C GLN A 41 -10.28 2.11 -1.40
N ALA A 42 -10.03 2.03 -0.09
CA ALA A 42 -10.66 2.91 0.88
C ALA A 42 -10.19 4.37 0.70
N THR A 43 -8.93 4.57 0.34
CA THR A 43 -8.36 5.88 0.03
C THR A 43 -9.05 6.53 -1.18
N ILE A 44 -9.27 5.75 -2.25
CA ILE A 44 -10.00 6.23 -3.44
C ILE A 44 -11.43 6.62 -3.06
N LYS A 45 -12.15 5.75 -2.33
CA LYS A 45 -13.54 5.99 -1.90
C LYS A 45 -13.68 7.21 -0.99
N ALA A 46 -12.69 7.46 -0.13
CA ALA A 46 -12.67 8.64 0.72
C ALA A 46 -12.35 9.93 -0.06
N GLY A 47 -11.85 9.82 -1.29
CA GLY A 47 -11.47 10.95 -2.13
C GLY A 47 -10.06 11.47 -1.84
N GLY A 48 -9.12 10.58 -1.51
CA GLY A 48 -7.69 10.90 -1.41
C GLY A 48 -6.98 10.40 -0.14
N TYR A 49 -5.65 10.38 -0.19
CA TYR A 49 -4.78 9.92 0.91
C TYR A 49 -5.00 10.74 2.20
N ASP A 50 -5.09 12.06 2.09
CA ASP A 50 -5.23 12.95 3.25
C ASP A 50 -6.48 12.68 4.08
N LYS A 51 -7.53 12.13 3.46
CA LYS A 51 -8.79 11.78 4.11
C LYS A 51 -8.75 10.38 4.69
N GLN A 52 -8.14 9.44 3.99
CA GLN A 52 -8.03 8.05 4.42
C GLN A 52 -6.73 7.43 3.88
N PRO A 53 -5.64 7.44 4.67
CA PRO A 53 -4.45 6.69 4.36
C PRO A 53 -4.71 5.17 4.36
N ASN A 54 -3.80 4.41 3.74
CA ASN A 54 -3.89 2.95 3.65
C ASN A 54 -2.54 2.27 3.92
N ALA A 55 -2.56 0.94 4.02
CA ALA A 55 -1.39 0.15 4.36
C ALA A 55 -0.29 0.16 3.30
N CYS A 56 -0.65 0.20 2.02
CA CYS A 56 0.29 0.21 0.91
C CYS A 56 1.00 1.57 0.82
N SER A 57 0.24 2.65 0.96
CA SER A 57 0.76 4.02 0.94
C SER A 57 1.68 4.34 2.13
N SER A 58 1.65 3.58 3.24
CA SER A 58 2.67 3.74 4.30
C SER A 58 4.11 3.57 3.81
N CYS A 59 4.33 2.84 2.71
CA CYS A 59 5.63 2.73 2.03
C CYS A 59 5.62 3.37 0.64
N HIS A 60 4.48 3.37 -0.06
CA HIS A 60 4.34 3.83 -1.44
C HIS A 60 3.55 5.14 -1.58
N HIS A 61 3.71 6.07 -0.64
CA HIS A 61 3.14 7.41 -0.76
C HIS A 61 4.18 8.38 -1.31
N HIS A 62 4.26 8.45 -2.64
CA HIS A 62 5.05 9.44 -3.37
C HIS A 62 4.34 9.79 -4.68
N LYS A 63 4.68 10.95 -5.26
CA LYS A 63 4.01 11.53 -6.45
C LYS A 63 3.90 10.58 -7.66
N ASP A 64 4.82 9.64 -7.77
CA ASP A 64 4.95 8.72 -8.91
C ASP A 64 4.27 7.34 -8.68
N THR A 65 3.61 7.12 -7.54
CA THR A 65 2.78 5.92 -7.31
C THR A 65 1.33 6.32 -7.05
N PRO A 66 0.46 6.29 -8.06
CA PRO A 66 -0.97 6.53 -7.87
C PRO A 66 -1.61 5.40 -7.06
N VAL A 67 -2.65 5.73 -6.29
CA VAL A 67 -3.33 4.78 -5.39
C VAL A 67 -4.01 3.67 -6.18
N GLU A 68 -4.44 3.97 -7.41
CA GLU A 68 -5.02 3.04 -8.37
C GLU A 68 -4.06 1.91 -8.72
N ASP A 69 -2.76 2.19 -8.82
CA ASP A 69 -1.75 1.17 -9.09
C ASP A 69 -1.62 0.23 -7.88
N LEU A 70 -1.67 0.77 -6.65
CA LEU A 70 -1.66 -0.04 -5.42
C LEU A 70 -2.88 -0.98 -5.35
N VAL A 71 -4.03 -0.50 -5.82
CA VAL A 71 -5.24 -1.33 -5.99
C VAL A 71 -4.98 -2.45 -6.99
N GLY A 72 -4.52 -2.12 -8.18
CA GLY A 72 -4.24 -3.11 -9.24
C GLY A 72 -3.24 -4.17 -8.79
N PHE A 73 -2.16 -3.74 -8.14
CA PHE A 73 -1.14 -4.62 -7.60
C PHE A 73 -1.71 -5.62 -6.58
N LEU A 74 -2.46 -5.12 -5.61
CA LEU A 74 -3.06 -5.98 -4.57
C LEU A 74 -4.06 -6.98 -5.17
N GLU A 75 -4.84 -6.57 -6.16
CA GLU A 75 -5.78 -7.46 -6.85
C GLU A 75 -5.07 -8.55 -7.66
N ALA A 76 -3.97 -8.23 -8.35
CA ALA A 76 -3.15 -9.24 -9.03
C ALA A 76 -2.57 -10.25 -8.02
N ALA A 77 -1.99 -9.77 -6.93
CA ALA A 77 -1.45 -10.63 -5.88
C ALA A 77 -2.51 -11.52 -5.22
N LYS A 78 -3.75 -11.03 -5.02
CA LYS A 78 -4.87 -11.84 -4.53
C LYS A 78 -5.23 -12.98 -5.48
N LYS A 79 -5.12 -12.74 -6.79
CA LYS A 79 -5.37 -13.71 -7.86
C LYS A 79 -4.19 -14.65 -8.13
N ASN A 80 -3.10 -14.53 -7.34
CA ASN A 80 -1.84 -15.24 -7.55
C ASN A 80 -1.18 -14.92 -8.90
N ASP A 81 -1.50 -13.75 -9.46
CA ASP A 81 -0.84 -13.19 -10.64
C ASP A 81 0.32 -12.30 -10.16
N MET A 82 1.44 -12.31 -10.89
CA MET A 82 2.57 -11.45 -10.56
C MET A 82 2.28 -10.05 -11.10
N PRO A 83 1.96 -9.06 -10.24
CA PRO A 83 1.69 -7.72 -10.72
C PRO A 83 2.94 -7.14 -11.40
N ARG A 84 2.74 -6.39 -12.48
CA ARG A 84 3.82 -5.64 -13.13
C ARG A 84 4.45 -4.69 -12.11
N PRO A 85 5.78 -4.49 -12.13
CA PRO A 85 6.42 -3.51 -11.28
C PRO A 85 5.77 -2.14 -11.48
N PHE A 86 5.57 -1.39 -10.39
CA PHE A 86 5.21 0.03 -10.48
C PHE A 86 6.22 0.76 -11.37
N THR A 87 5.79 1.86 -11.98
CA THR A 87 6.66 2.75 -12.78
C THR A 87 7.97 3.06 -12.06
N VAL A 88 7.93 3.29 -10.75
CA VAL A 88 9.11 3.55 -9.91
C VAL A 88 10.01 2.35 -9.62
N HIS A 89 9.58 1.15 -9.97
CA HIS A 89 10.35 -0.09 -9.83
C HIS A 89 10.82 -0.64 -11.18
N GLN A 90 10.46 0.00 -12.30
CA GLN A 90 10.99 -0.36 -13.61
C GLN A 90 12.48 0.03 -13.67
N GLN A 91 13.35 -0.91 -14.04
CA GLN A 91 14.73 -0.56 -14.36
C GLN A 91 14.72 0.25 -15.66
N PRO A 92 15.54 1.32 -15.78
CA PRO A 92 15.72 1.98 -17.06
C PRO A 92 16.19 0.94 -18.08
N GLU A 93 15.54 0.89 -19.24
CA GLU A 93 15.89 -0.06 -20.29
C GLU A 93 17.38 0.08 -20.64
N GLY A 94 18.15 -1.01 -20.49
CA GLY A 94 19.55 -1.09 -20.93
C GLY A 94 20.63 -0.99 -19.85
N ARG A 95 20.46 -1.65 -18.70
CA ARG A 95 21.56 -1.87 -17.73
C ARG A 95 21.98 -3.33 -17.66
#